data_AF-A0A1H9V4L0-F1
#
_entry.id   AF-A0A1H9V4L0-F1
#
_cell.length_a   1.000
_cell.length_b   1.000
_cell.length_c   1.000
_cell.angle_alpha   90.00
_cell.angle_beta   90.00
_cell.angle_gamma   90.00
#
_symmetry.space_group_name_H-M   'P 1'
#
loop_
_entity.id
_entity.type
_entity.pdbx_description
1 polymer ?
#
loop_
_entity_poly.entity_id
_entity_poly.type
_entity_poly.pdbx_seq_one_letter_code
_entity_poly.pdbx_strand_id
1 'polypeptide(L)'
;MKNIFKNENGQSLVEFALVIPLFLMIVVGVIDFGGLFYTNLQMEMVTQEATRLAGLGNDDTTIRSYAEEKFQGNSDNLTVAITPDEVNRNSGEYVTVKLSYPTEFLNILGDFAIPYALESSSTIRVE
;
A
#
# COMPACT_ATOMS: atom_id res chain seq x y z
N MET A 1 -37.46 -55.72 -3.31
CA MET A 1 -36.97 -54.44 -3.86
C MET A 1 -36.61 -53.54 -2.69
N LYS A 2 -35.34 -53.14 -2.56
CA LYS A 2 -34.84 -52.35 -1.44
C LYS A 2 -34.88 -50.87 -1.83
N ASN A 3 -35.87 -50.14 -1.33
CA ASN A 3 -35.98 -48.69 -1.57
C ASN A 3 -34.89 -47.97 -0.78
N ILE A 4 -33.91 -47.43 -1.51
CA ILE A 4 -32.90 -46.53 -0.96
C ILE A 4 -33.59 -45.17 -0.82
N PHE A 5 -33.97 -44.81 0.42
CA PHE A 5 -34.44 -43.48 0.73
C PHE A 5 -33.34 -42.47 0.40
N LYS A 6 -33.54 -41.70 -0.68
CA LYS A 6 -32.67 -40.60 -1.08
C LYS A 6 -32.94 -39.45 -0.11
N ASN A 7 -32.02 -39.25 0.83
CA ASN A 7 -32.14 -38.27 1.91
C ASN A 7 -31.51 -36.95 1.45
N GLU A 8 -32.30 -36.01 0.94
CA GLU A 8 -31.81 -34.71 0.40
C GLU A 8 -31.62 -33.62 1.48
N ASN A 9 -31.83 -33.96 2.75
CA ASN A 9 -31.79 -33.04 3.89
C ASN A 9 -30.40 -32.47 4.24
N GLY A 10 -29.35 -32.82 3.49
CA GLY A 10 -27.98 -32.31 3.67
C GLY A 10 -27.40 -31.62 2.42
N GLN A 11 -28.13 -31.61 1.30
CA GLN A 11 -27.60 -31.09 0.03
C GLN A 11 -27.35 -29.58 0.11
N SER A 12 -28.32 -28.81 0.63
CA SER A 12 -28.18 -27.35 0.76
C SER A 12 -27.03 -26.95 1.70
N LEU A 13 -26.74 -27.77 2.71
CA LEU A 13 -25.59 -27.54 3.60
C LEU A 13 -24.27 -27.74 2.85
N VAL A 14 -24.18 -28.76 2.00
CA VAL A 14 -22.99 -29.03 1.17
C VAL A 14 -22.80 -27.93 0.13
N GLU A 15 -23.87 -27.50 -0.55
CA GLU A 15 -23.82 -26.39 -1.51
C GLU A 15 -23.34 -25.09 -0.85
N PHE A 16 -23.86 -24.77 0.34
CA PHE A 16 -23.43 -23.61 1.11
C PHE A 16 -21.95 -23.71 1.54
N ALA A 17 -21.51 -24.88 2.02
CA ALA A 17 -20.12 -25.12 2.41
C ALA A 17 -19.13 -24.95 1.26
N LEU A 18 -19.55 -25.14 0.00
CA LEU A 18 -18.71 -24.90 -1.18
C LEU A 18 -18.64 -23.41 -1.57
N VAL A 19 -19.69 -22.63 -1.30
CA VAL A 19 -19.77 -21.20 -1.68
C VAL A 19 -19.11 -20.30 -0.63
N ILE A 20 -19.26 -20.61 0.66
CA ILE A 20 -18.69 -19.80 1.75
C ILE A 20 -17.19 -19.51 1.57
N PRO A 21 -16.31 -20.48 1.25
CA PRO A 21 -14.87 -20.21 1.15
C PRO A 21 -14.54 -19.16 0.08
N LEU A 22 -15.22 -19.23 -1.07
CA LEU A 22 -15.07 -18.25 -2.15
C LEU A 22 -15.59 -16.88 -1.71
N PHE A 23 -16.74 -16.83 -1.05
CA PHE A 23 -17.31 -15.59 -0.54
C PHE A 23 -16.39 -14.92 0.50
N LEU A 24 -15.86 -15.70 1.46
CA LEU A 24 -14.93 -15.20 2.46
C LEU A 24 -13.63 -14.69 1.84
N MET A 25 -13.10 -15.38 0.82
CA MET A 25 -11.91 -14.93 0.09
C MET A 25 -12.14 -13.54 -0.53
N ILE A 26 -13.31 -13.31 -1.13
CA ILE A 26 -13.66 -12.00 -1.70
C ILE A 26 -13.78 -10.93 -0.60
N VAL A 27 -14.48 -11.24 0.49
CA VAL A 27 -14.66 -10.28 1.61
C VAL A 27 -13.32 -9.90 2.22
N VAL A 28 -12.46 -10.87 2.50
CA VAL A 28 -11.10 -10.64 3.01
C VAL A 28 -10.29 -9.80 2.04
N GLY A 29 -10.33 -10.13 0.74
CA GLY A 29 -9.61 -9.37 -0.28
C GLY A 29 -10.06 -7.91 -0.37
N VAL A 30 -11.36 -7.63 -0.24
CA VAL A 30 -11.88 -6.25 -0.24
C VAL A 30 -11.43 -5.48 1.01
N ILE A 31 -11.47 -6.11 2.18
CA ILE A 31 -11.04 -5.48 3.44
C ILE A 31 -9.54 -5.13 3.38
N ASP A 32 -8.73 -6.10 2.97
CA ASP A 32 -7.28 -5.94 2.90
C ASP A 32 -6.87 -4.90 1.83
N PHE A 33 -7.52 -4.94 0.67
CA PHE A 33 -7.35 -3.92 -0.37
C PHE A 33 -7.69 -2.51 0.16
N GLY A 34 -8.75 -2.37 0.97
CA GLY A 34 -9.11 -1.09 1.58
C GLY A 34 -7.99 -0.52 2.45
N GLY A 35 -7.31 -1.37 3.23
CA GLY A 35 -6.15 -0.99 4.02
C GLY A 35 -4.98 -0.52 3.16
N LEU A 36 -4.59 -1.31 2.14
CA LEU A 36 -3.52 -0.94 1.21
C LEU A 36 -3.83 0.37 0.46
N PHE A 37 -5.07 0.54 0.03
CA PHE A 37 -5.51 1.74 -0.66
C PHE A 37 -5.45 2.98 0.24
N TYR A 38 -5.83 2.84 1.51
CA TYR A 38 -5.67 3.90 2.50
C TYR A 38 -4.21 4.31 2.69
N THR A 39 -3.29 3.34 2.85
CA THR A 39 -1.85 3.61 2.95
C THR A 39 -1.31 4.28 1.70
N ASN A 40 -1.78 3.88 0.51
CA ASN A 40 -1.39 4.52 -0.75
C ASN A 40 -1.79 6.00 -0.81
N LEU A 41 -3.05 6.32 -0.50
CA LEU A 41 -3.54 7.70 -0.48
C LEU A 41 -2.76 8.58 0.52
N GLN A 42 -2.47 8.03 1.69
CA GLN A 42 -1.65 8.72 2.68
C GLN A 42 -0.24 8.97 2.15
N MET A 43 0.40 7.95 1.58
CA MET A 43 1.75 8.07 1.04
C MET A 43 1.81 9.11 -0.09
N GLU A 44 0.77 9.22 -0.92
CA GLU A 44 0.65 10.27 -1.93
C GLU A 44 0.64 11.67 -1.29
N MET A 45 -0.17 11.89 -0.25
CA MET A 45 -0.19 13.17 0.47
C MET A 45 1.18 13.51 1.08
N VAL A 46 1.84 12.54 1.72
CA VAL A 46 3.18 12.74 2.31
C VAL A 46 4.21 13.04 1.21
N THR A 47 4.16 12.33 0.08
CA THR A 47 5.07 12.54 -1.05
C THR A 47 4.93 13.96 -1.62
N GLN A 48 3.69 14.44 -1.79
CA GLN A 48 3.44 15.80 -2.31
C GLN A 48 4.02 16.87 -1.37
N GLU A 49 3.80 16.72 -0.06
CA GLU A 49 4.27 17.70 0.91
C GLU A 49 5.80 17.63 1.12
N ALA A 50 6.38 16.43 1.11
CA ALA A 50 7.83 16.24 1.11
C ALA A 50 8.48 16.86 -0.15
N THR A 51 7.84 16.70 -1.31
CA THR A 51 8.28 17.33 -2.56
C THR A 51 8.20 18.86 -2.47
N ARG A 52 7.14 19.41 -1.84
CA ARG A 52 7.02 20.85 -1.61
C ARG A 52 8.16 21.39 -0.74
N LEU A 53 8.53 20.67 0.33
CA LEU A 53 9.69 21.03 1.14
C LEU A 53 10.98 21.03 0.31
N ALA A 54 11.15 20.04 -0.56
CA ALA A 54 12.27 19.97 -1.49
C ALA A 54 12.31 21.16 -2.47
N GLY A 55 11.15 21.56 -3.01
CA GLY A 55 11.01 22.73 -3.87
C GLY A 55 11.36 24.05 -3.19
N LEU A 56 11.14 24.14 -1.87
CA LEU A 56 11.52 25.29 -1.05
C LEU A 56 13.00 25.28 -0.61
N GLY A 57 13.80 24.32 -1.09
CA GLY A 57 15.23 24.25 -0.80
C GLY A 57 15.58 23.70 0.59
N ASN A 58 14.68 22.95 1.23
CA ASN A 58 15.03 22.24 2.47
C ASN A 58 16.08 21.14 2.20
N ASP A 59 16.91 20.87 3.20
CA ASP A 59 17.90 19.80 3.14
C ASP A 59 17.25 18.41 3.07
N ASP A 60 18.00 17.43 2.56
CA ASP A 60 17.48 16.08 2.40
C ASP A 60 17.14 15.42 3.74
N THR A 61 17.83 15.78 4.82
CA THR A 61 17.57 15.23 6.16
C THR A 61 16.21 15.64 6.69
N THR A 62 15.80 16.87 6.45
CA THR A 62 14.51 17.45 6.84
C THR A 62 13.40 16.82 6.02
N ILE A 63 13.61 16.64 4.72
CA ILE A 63 12.64 15.99 3.83
C ILE A 63 12.41 14.53 4.23
N ARG A 64 13.49 13.78 4.51
CA ARG A 64 13.39 12.38 4.98
C ARG A 64 12.71 12.29 6.33
N SER A 65 13.13 13.11 7.30
CA SER A 65 12.52 13.13 8.64
C SER A 65 11.03 13.47 8.58
N TYR A 66 10.65 14.42 7.72
CA TYR A 66 9.24 14.76 7.49
C TYR A 66 8.45 13.55 6.95
N ALA A 67 8.98 12.88 5.93
CA ALA A 67 8.32 11.73 5.33
C ALA A 67 8.17 10.58 6.34
N GLU A 68 9.20 10.30 7.12
CA GLU A 68 9.20 9.27 8.18
C GLU A 68 8.25 9.62 9.34
N GLU A 69 8.18 10.88 9.76
CA GLU A 69 7.30 11.31 10.85
C GLU A 69 5.81 11.32 10.44
N LYS A 70 5.51 11.72 9.20
CA LYS A 70 4.12 11.87 8.72
C LYS A 70 3.53 10.60 8.11
N PHE A 71 4.37 9.66 7.69
CA PHE A 71 3.91 8.35 7.29
C PHE A 71 3.41 7.55 8.51
N GLN A 72 2.21 6.97 8.42
CA GLN A 72 1.61 6.26 9.55
C GLN A 72 1.94 4.75 9.58
N GLY A 73 2.71 4.25 8.60
CA GLY A 73 3.24 2.89 8.60
C GLY A 73 4.55 2.78 9.39
N ASN A 74 5.23 1.63 9.28
CA ASN A 74 6.55 1.48 9.90
C ASN A 74 7.60 2.26 9.09
N SER A 75 8.10 3.37 9.64
CA SER A 75 9.12 4.21 9.00
C SER A 75 10.41 3.45 8.65
N ASP A 76 10.77 2.39 9.39
CA ASP A 76 11.99 1.60 9.12
C ASP A 76 11.96 0.90 7.75
N ASN A 77 10.76 0.64 7.23
CA ASN A 77 10.56 0.01 5.94
C ASN A 77 10.31 1.04 4.81
N LEU A 78 10.15 2.33 5.14
CA LEU A 78 9.91 3.40 4.17
C LEU A 78 11.23 3.82 3.53
N THR A 79 11.31 3.73 2.21
CA THR A 79 12.45 4.26 1.44
C THR A 79 12.10 5.62 0.85
N VAL A 80 12.90 6.63 1.16
CA VAL A 80 12.75 7.99 0.65
C VAL A 80 13.89 8.31 -0.32
N ALA A 81 13.59 8.34 -1.61
CA ALA A 81 14.52 8.76 -2.66
C ALA A 81 14.23 10.21 -3.07
N ILE A 82 15.26 11.03 -3.14
CA ILE A 82 15.18 12.43 -3.57
C ILE A 82 16.14 12.61 -4.74
N THR A 83 15.71 13.25 -5.81
CA THR A 83 16.51 13.43 -7.03
C THR A 83 16.22 14.80 -7.65
N PRO A 84 17.23 15.63 -7.97
CA PRO A 84 18.66 15.41 -7.75
C PRO A 84 19.04 15.53 -6.26
N ASP A 85 20.22 15.01 -5.91
CA ASP A 85 20.82 15.17 -4.58
C ASP A 85 20.90 16.65 -4.21
N GLU A 86 20.85 16.94 -2.90
CA GLU A 86 20.83 18.31 -2.35
C GLU A 86 21.84 19.28 -3.00
N VAL A 87 23.09 18.84 -3.21
CA VAL A 87 24.17 19.67 -3.78
C VAL A 87 23.89 20.10 -5.23
N ASN A 88 23.09 19.33 -5.95
CA ASN A 88 22.75 19.56 -7.36
C ASN A 88 21.35 20.17 -7.51
N ARG A 89 20.68 20.55 -6.42
CA ARG A 89 19.33 21.13 -6.45
C ARG A 89 19.41 22.65 -6.64
N ASN A 90 19.49 23.09 -7.90
CA ASN A 90 19.57 24.50 -8.22
C ASN A 90 18.18 25.13 -8.38
N SER A 91 18.04 26.40 -7.95
CA SER A 91 16.82 27.18 -8.21
C SER A 91 16.51 27.22 -9.70
N GLY A 92 15.24 27.00 -10.03
CA GLY A 92 14.74 26.93 -11.40
C GLY A 92 14.75 25.55 -12.03
N GLU A 93 15.46 24.56 -11.46
CA GLU A 93 15.44 23.14 -11.88
C GLU A 93 14.30 22.37 -11.18
N TYR A 94 14.15 21.08 -11.49
CA TYR A 94 13.12 20.22 -10.91
C TYR A 94 13.73 19.29 -9.87
N VAL A 95 12.97 19.04 -8.80
CA VAL A 95 13.25 18.01 -7.80
C VAL A 95 12.08 17.04 -7.71
N THR A 96 12.41 15.76 -7.63
CA THR A 96 11.50 14.63 -7.47
C THR A 96 11.74 13.98 -6.12
N VAL A 97 10.67 13.74 -5.37
CA VAL A 97 10.69 12.85 -4.20
C VAL A 97 9.89 11.59 -4.54
N LYS A 98 10.47 10.43 -4.28
CA LYS A 98 9.85 9.11 -4.44
C LYS A 98 9.84 8.40 -3.08
N LEU A 99 8.65 7.99 -2.65
CA LEU A 99 8.44 7.10 -1.51
C LEU A 99 8.18 5.68 -2.01
N SER A 100 8.79 4.70 -1.36
CA SER A 100 8.54 3.28 -1.59
C SER A 100 8.37 2.56 -0.26
N TYR A 101 7.32 1.75 -0.14
CA TYR A 101 7.00 1.03 1.08
C TYR A 101 6.62 -0.43 0.75
N PRO A 102 7.38 -1.42 1.24
CA PRO A 102 7.05 -2.82 1.03
C PRO A 102 5.81 -3.19 1.85
N THR A 103 4.85 -3.81 1.18
CA THR A 103 3.62 -4.33 1.76
C THR A 103 3.36 -5.74 1.26
N GLU A 104 2.34 -6.36 1.82
CA GLU A 104 1.84 -7.64 1.39
C GLU A 104 0.32 -7.50 1.23
N PHE A 105 -0.23 -8.18 0.22
CA PHE A 105 -1.66 -8.33 0.00
C PHE A 105 -2.10 -9.73 0.42
N LEU A 106 -3.27 -9.83 1.04
CA LEU A 106 -3.83 -11.02 1.67
C LEU A 106 -2.96 -11.58 2.82
N ASN A 107 -2.47 -10.70 3.70
CA ASN A 107 -1.54 -11.09 4.80
C ASN A 107 -2.10 -12.14 5.74
N ILE A 108 -3.43 -12.21 5.85
CA ILE A 108 -4.11 -13.23 6.65
C ILE A 108 -3.87 -14.66 6.12
N LEU A 109 -3.41 -14.82 4.88
CA LEU A 109 -3.06 -16.11 4.29
C LEU A 109 -1.63 -16.57 4.66
N GLY A 110 -0.86 -15.79 5.43
CA GLY A 110 0.48 -16.14 5.86
C GLY A 110 1.44 -16.29 4.68
N ASP A 111 2.05 -17.47 4.53
CA ASP A 111 3.03 -17.76 3.47
C ASP A 111 2.49 -17.59 2.03
N PHE A 112 1.17 -17.51 1.85
CA PHE A 112 0.54 -17.25 0.55
C PHE A 112 0.23 -15.77 0.30
N ALA A 113 0.64 -14.88 1.20
CA ALA A 113 0.54 -13.44 0.99
C ALA A 113 1.33 -13.03 -0.27
N ILE A 114 0.81 -12.04 -0.97
CA ILE A 114 1.36 -11.56 -2.23
C ILE A 114 2.18 -10.30 -1.92
N PRO A 115 3.52 -10.36 -1.94
CA PRO A 115 4.34 -9.18 -1.66
C PRO A 115 4.17 -8.15 -2.77
N TYR A 116 4.05 -6.88 -2.38
CA TYR A 116 3.87 -5.75 -3.28
C TYR A 116 4.45 -4.48 -2.67
N ALA A 117 5.19 -3.70 -3.45
CA ALA A 117 5.70 -2.41 -3.00
C ALA A 117 4.74 -1.29 -3.42
N LEU A 118 4.23 -0.54 -2.44
CA LEU A 118 3.56 0.73 -2.72
C LEU A 118 4.62 1.74 -3.15
N GLU A 119 4.36 2.46 -4.24
CA GLU A 119 5.23 3.54 -4.71
C GLU A 119 4.42 4.82 -4.94
N SER A 120 4.98 5.96 -4.54
CA SER A 120 4.45 7.28 -4.89
C SER A 120 5.61 8.21 -5.25
N SER A 121 5.43 9.05 -6.26
CA SER A 121 6.43 10.02 -6.69
C SER A 121 5.78 11.33 -7.06
N SER A 122 6.38 12.45 -6.65
CA SER A 122 5.96 13.79 -7.05
C SER A 122 7.18 14.62 -7.43
N THR A 123 6.98 15.59 -8.33
CA THR A 123 8.03 16.46 -8.87
C THR A 123 7.57 17.91 -8.82
N ILE A 124 8.43 18.81 -8.33
CA ILE A 124 8.18 20.24 -8.29
C ILE A 124 9.41 21.01 -8.80
N ARG A 125 9.19 22.25 -9.23
CA ARG A 125 10.27 23.18 -9.55
C ARG A 125 10.82 23.78 -8.25
N VAL A 126 12.15 23.89 -8.16
CA VAL A 126 12.87 24.51 -7.05
C VAL A 126 12.75 26.03 -7.18
N GLU A 127 12.35 26.70 -6.09
CA GLU A 127 12.26 28.15 -5.99
C GLU A 127 13.62 28.82 -5.81
#